data_AF-A0A397XJW5-F1
#
_entry.id   AF-A0A397XJW5-F1
#
_cell.length_a   1.000
_cell.length_b   1.000
_cell.length_c   1.000
_cell.angle_alpha   90.00
_cell.angle_beta   90.00
_cell.angle_gamma   90.00
#
_symmetry.space_group_name_H-M   'P 1'
#
loop_
_entity.id
_entity.type
_entity.pdbx_description
1 polymer ?
#
loop_
_entity_poly.entity_id
_entity_poly.type
_entity_poly.pdbx_seq_one_letter_code
_entity_poly.pdbx_strand_id
1 'polypeptide(L)'
;MSSATVTVNWKHTILYLTLIISLLYSIETLISHKLHVNHSQIRLKRSPNLPLRFRDDGTFKILQVADMHFGMGSITRCRDVADAEYGYCSDLNTTRFLRRMIEAERPDLIAFTGDNIFGSSTTDAAESLLQAIGPAIEYGIPWAAILGNHDQESTMNRAELMTFLSLMDFSLSQINPPLEDGAERGALRSIDGFGNYRLRVHGAPGSVLSNSTVFDLFFLDSGDRETVQGRRTYGWIKDSQLSWLQDASKQGLNPDPALAFFHIPIPEVRDLWYTPFFGQFQEGVACSIVQSGVLNTFLSMGNVKAAFIGHDHVNDFCGNLKGVWFCYGGGFGYHAYGRRNWHRRARLIEAKLGKGKDTWTGVQRIKTWKRLDDGDLSKIDEQVLWEASYSFLK
;
A
#
# COMPACT_ATOMS: atom_id res chain seq x y z
N MET A 1 26.61 57.35 60.30
CA MET A 1 25.73 56.51 59.46
C MET A 1 25.89 56.97 58.02
N SER A 2 26.69 56.25 57.23
CA SER A 2 26.87 56.53 55.79
C SER A 2 26.00 55.57 55.01
N SER A 3 24.95 56.10 54.38
CA SER A 3 24.05 55.38 53.49
C SER A 3 24.76 55.10 52.17
N ALA A 4 25.01 53.82 51.86
CA ALA A 4 25.50 53.42 50.55
C ALA A 4 24.31 53.40 49.57
N THR A 5 24.21 54.42 48.74
CA THR A 5 23.26 54.45 47.61
C THR A 5 23.72 53.47 46.53
N VAL A 6 23.07 52.32 46.46
CA VAL A 6 23.22 51.36 45.35
C VAL A 6 22.57 51.96 44.11
N THR A 7 23.38 52.41 43.15
CA THR A 7 22.90 52.81 41.83
C THR A 7 22.49 51.57 41.04
N VAL A 8 21.20 51.24 41.03
CA VAL A 8 20.65 50.18 40.20
C VAL A 8 20.83 50.57 38.73
N ASN A 9 21.61 49.79 37.99
CA ASN A 9 21.90 50.05 36.59
C ASN A 9 20.68 49.69 35.72
N TRP A 10 19.78 50.66 35.53
CA TRP A 10 18.53 50.54 34.78
C TRP A 10 18.65 49.88 33.41
N LYS A 11 19.82 49.99 32.75
CA LYS A 11 20.09 49.32 31.47
C LYS A 11 20.06 47.80 31.59
N HIS A 12 20.59 47.25 32.70
CA HIS A 12 20.57 45.81 32.96
C HIS A 12 19.15 45.35 33.27
N THR A 13 18.39 46.16 34.01
CA THR A 13 16.98 45.89 34.31
C THR A 13 16.14 45.81 33.03
N ILE A 14 16.31 46.76 32.10
CA ILE A 14 15.61 46.72 30.81
C ILE A 14 16.00 45.49 30.00
N LEU A 15 17.30 45.17 29.91
CA LEU A 15 17.77 44.02 29.13
C LEU A 15 17.21 42.71 29.68
N TYR A 16 17.18 42.55 31.01
CA TYR A 16 16.60 41.39 31.68
C TYR A 16 15.09 41.29 31.44
N LEU A 17 14.39 42.43 31.49
CA LEU A 17 12.95 42.48 31.21
C LEU A 17 12.65 42.09 29.76
N THR A 18 13.43 42.58 28.80
CA THR A 18 13.27 42.22 27.39
C THR A 18 13.54 40.74 27.13
N LEU A 19 14.55 40.15 27.80
CA LEU A 19 14.85 38.73 27.69
C LEU A 19 13.69 37.88 28.24
N ILE A 20 13.15 38.25 29.41
CA ILE A 20 12.01 37.56 30.03
C ILE A 20 10.77 37.66 29.13
N ILE A 21 10.45 38.84 28.59
CA ILE A 21 9.30 39.02 27.70
C ILE A 21 9.48 38.21 26.42
N SER A 22 10.67 38.22 25.81
CA SER A 22 10.96 37.43 24.60
C SER A 22 10.87 35.93 24.88
N LEU A 23 11.32 35.47 26.05
CA LEU A 23 11.23 34.07 26.45
C LEU A 23 9.78 33.66 26.70
N LEU A 24 9.00 34.47 27.42
CA LEU A 24 7.58 34.23 27.65
C LEU A 24 6.80 34.22 26.33
N TYR A 25 7.05 35.18 25.44
CA TYR A 25 6.44 35.21 24.11
C TYR A 25 6.81 33.98 23.29
N SER A 26 8.07 33.53 23.37
CA SER A 26 8.54 32.33 22.68
C SER A 26 7.90 31.05 23.25
N ILE A 27 7.76 30.95 24.57
CA ILE A 27 7.06 29.84 25.24
C ILE A 27 5.59 29.85 24.85
N GLU A 28 4.94 31.01 24.85
CA GLU A 28 3.52 31.13 24.50
C GLU A 28 3.27 30.78 23.03
N THR A 29 4.10 31.27 22.11
CA THR A 29 3.91 31.01 20.68
C THR A 29 4.38 29.63 20.23
N LEU A 30 5.44 29.07 20.82
CA LEU A 30 6.03 27.81 20.35
C LEU A 30 5.66 26.59 21.21
N ILE A 31 5.35 26.79 22.49
CA ILE A 31 5.24 25.71 23.48
C ILE A 31 3.83 25.63 24.09
N SER A 32 3.13 26.75 24.30
CA SER A 32 1.82 26.75 24.98
C SER A 32 0.77 25.88 24.28
N HIS A 33 0.73 25.89 22.94
CA HIS A 33 -0.15 25.01 22.16
C HIS A 33 0.17 23.51 22.35
N LYS A 34 1.39 23.17 22.80
CA LYS A 34 1.81 21.79 23.12
C LYS A 34 1.55 21.40 24.58
N LEU A 35 1.33 22.38 25.47
CA LEU A 35 1.12 22.17 26.92
C LEU A 35 -0.36 22.24 27.33
N HIS A 36 -1.21 22.87 26.52
CA HIS A 36 -2.65 22.83 26.74
C HIS A 36 -3.22 21.47 26.32
N VAL A 37 -3.84 20.77 27.26
CA VAL A 37 -4.81 19.70 26.96
C VAL A 37 -6.02 20.39 26.36
N ASN A 38 -5.94 20.66 25.06
CA ASN A 38 -7.06 21.21 24.32
C ASN A 38 -8.17 20.15 24.34
N HIS A 39 -9.40 20.54 24.67
CA HIS A 39 -10.58 19.72 24.37
C HIS A 39 -10.65 19.62 22.86
N SER A 40 -9.95 18.64 22.31
CA SER A 40 -9.69 18.48 20.90
C SER A 40 -11.02 18.54 20.14
N GLN A 41 -11.07 19.38 19.10
CA GLN A 41 -12.07 19.19 18.06
C GLN A 41 -12.00 17.72 17.65
N ILE A 42 -13.11 17.00 17.79
CA ILE A 42 -13.20 15.60 17.39
C ILE A 42 -12.82 15.56 15.91
N ARG A 43 -11.61 15.06 15.63
CA ARG A 43 -11.16 14.87 14.25
C ARG A 43 -11.84 13.61 13.73
N LEU A 44 -12.90 13.81 12.95
CA LEU A 44 -13.53 12.72 12.22
C LEU A 44 -12.56 12.24 11.12
N LYS A 45 -12.47 10.91 10.95
CA LYS A 45 -11.74 10.29 9.84
C LYS A 45 -12.26 10.89 8.53
N ARG A 46 -11.37 11.44 7.70
CA ARG A 46 -11.74 11.86 6.34
C ARG A 46 -11.93 10.62 5.48
N SER A 47 -13.07 10.52 4.83
CA SER A 47 -13.39 9.40 3.92
C SER A 47 -13.20 9.82 2.47
N PRO A 48 -12.76 8.92 1.58
CA PRO A 48 -12.71 9.20 0.15
C PRO A 48 -14.13 9.25 -0.43
N ASN A 49 -14.26 9.80 -1.64
CA ASN A 49 -15.51 9.73 -2.39
C ASN A 49 -15.78 8.27 -2.79
N LEU A 50 -16.83 7.70 -2.19
CA LEU A 50 -17.25 6.32 -2.44
C LEU A 50 -18.57 6.26 -3.23
N PRO A 51 -18.84 5.15 -3.95
CA PRO A 51 -17.97 3.98 -4.12
C PRO A 51 -16.77 4.28 -5.03
N LEU A 52 -15.70 3.46 -4.92
CA LEU A 52 -14.67 3.41 -5.96
C LEU A 52 -15.35 3.15 -7.31
N ARG A 53 -14.93 3.87 -8.34
CA ARG A 53 -15.55 3.73 -9.67
C ARG A 53 -14.57 4.05 -10.79
N PHE A 54 -14.84 3.48 -11.96
CA PHE A 54 -14.22 3.89 -13.20
C PHE A 54 -14.54 5.37 -13.49
N ARG A 55 -13.61 6.05 -14.14
CA ARG A 55 -13.77 7.42 -14.62
C ARG A 55 -14.70 7.49 -15.82
N ASP A 56 -15.08 8.70 -16.20
CA ASP A 56 -15.92 8.96 -17.38
C ASP A 56 -15.26 8.49 -18.69
N ASP A 57 -13.93 8.44 -18.74
CA ASP A 57 -13.15 7.89 -19.87
C ASP A 57 -13.06 6.35 -19.87
N GLY A 58 -13.71 5.69 -18.92
CA GLY A 58 -13.77 4.25 -18.77
C GLY A 58 -12.51 3.63 -18.17
N THR A 59 -11.58 4.41 -17.61
CA THR A 59 -10.36 3.90 -16.96
C THR A 59 -10.47 3.87 -15.44
N PHE A 60 -9.75 2.95 -14.82
CA PHE A 60 -9.50 2.90 -13.38
C PHE A 60 -8.02 2.55 -13.17
N LYS A 61 -7.27 3.45 -12.53
CA LYS A 61 -5.82 3.36 -12.37
C LYS A 61 -5.43 3.10 -10.91
N ILE A 62 -4.62 2.07 -10.69
CA ILE A 62 -4.08 1.71 -9.37
C ILE A 62 -2.56 1.91 -9.40
N LEU A 63 -2.03 2.61 -8.41
CA LEU A 63 -0.60 2.67 -8.13
C LEU A 63 -0.26 1.62 -7.07
N GLN A 64 0.53 0.61 -7.44
CA GLN A 64 1.10 -0.35 -6.50
C GLN A 64 2.39 0.21 -5.91
N VAL A 65 2.42 0.31 -4.59
CA VAL A 65 3.60 0.70 -3.80
C VAL A 65 3.99 -0.52 -2.97
N ALA A 66 5.13 -1.14 -3.30
CA ALA A 66 5.61 -2.34 -2.64
C ALA A 66 6.95 -2.07 -1.93
N ASP A 67 7.13 -2.61 -0.73
CA ASP A 67 8.44 -2.65 -0.07
C ASP A 67 9.03 -1.25 0.15
N MET A 68 8.27 -0.39 0.83
CA MET A 68 8.75 0.94 1.22
C MET A 68 9.83 0.84 2.30
N HIS A 69 9.68 -0.11 3.23
CA HIS A 69 10.57 -0.27 4.37
C HIS A 69 10.81 1.06 5.10
N PHE A 70 9.78 1.90 5.21
CA PHE A 70 9.92 3.23 5.77
C PHE A 70 10.31 3.11 7.26
N GLY A 71 11.35 3.83 7.68
CA GLY A 71 11.78 3.92 9.07
C GLY A 71 11.30 5.22 9.68
N MET A 72 12.22 6.07 10.10
CA MET A 72 11.97 7.30 10.87
C MET A 72 12.21 8.56 10.03
N GLY A 73 11.89 8.53 8.73
CA GLY A 73 11.93 9.72 7.90
C GLY A 73 13.38 10.20 7.68
N SER A 74 13.63 11.47 8.00
CA SER A 74 14.93 12.13 7.71
C SER A 74 16.16 11.47 8.35
N ILE A 75 16.01 10.71 9.43
CA ILE A 75 17.14 10.07 10.13
C ILE A 75 17.44 8.66 9.62
N THR A 76 16.50 8.04 8.89
CA THR A 76 16.69 6.71 8.33
C THR A 76 17.41 6.82 7.00
N ARG A 77 18.62 6.25 6.94
CA ARG A 77 19.49 6.30 5.75
C ARG A 77 19.03 5.36 4.66
N CYS A 78 19.25 5.75 3.41
CA CYS A 78 19.01 4.88 2.28
C CYS A 78 19.95 3.66 2.24
N ARG A 79 19.53 2.62 1.53
CA ARG A 79 20.31 1.43 1.20
C ARG A 79 20.50 1.33 -0.31
N ASP A 80 21.65 0.79 -0.71
CA ASP A 80 21.98 0.42 -2.09
C ASP A 80 21.83 1.55 -3.13
N VAL A 81 22.04 2.79 -2.72
CA VAL A 81 22.09 3.99 -3.58
C VAL A 81 23.51 4.25 -4.10
N ALA A 82 23.68 5.21 -5.03
CA ALA A 82 25.02 5.59 -5.48
C ALA A 82 25.81 6.26 -4.34
N ASP A 83 27.15 6.09 -4.35
CA ASP A 83 28.05 6.62 -3.30
C ASP A 83 27.86 8.13 -3.06
N ALA A 84 27.60 8.88 -4.13
CA ALA A 84 27.35 10.31 -4.07
C ALA A 84 26.05 10.67 -3.33
N GLU A 85 25.04 9.80 -3.36
CA GLU A 85 23.73 10.02 -2.75
C GLU A 85 23.69 9.59 -1.28
N TYR A 86 24.57 8.66 -0.89
CA TYR A 86 24.55 8.03 0.43
C TYR A 86 24.61 9.02 1.60
N GLY A 87 25.34 10.12 1.45
CA GLY A 87 25.55 11.11 2.53
C GLY A 87 24.33 11.95 2.90
N TYR A 88 23.33 12.06 2.01
CA TYR A 88 22.15 12.91 2.22
C TYR A 88 20.81 12.21 1.95
N CYS A 89 20.84 10.98 1.44
CA CYS A 89 19.63 10.23 1.15
C CYS A 89 18.97 9.69 2.43
N SER A 90 17.65 9.83 2.51
CA SER A 90 16.83 9.28 3.60
C SER A 90 15.48 8.76 3.10
N ASP A 91 14.61 8.30 4.02
CA ASP A 91 13.22 7.98 3.68
C ASP A 91 12.46 9.13 3.02
N LEU A 92 12.90 10.38 3.19
CA LEU A 92 12.30 11.53 2.50
C LEU A 92 12.45 11.42 0.97
N ASN A 93 13.41 10.66 0.46
CA ASN A 93 13.50 10.30 -0.95
C ASN A 93 12.33 9.41 -1.36
N THR A 94 11.96 8.42 -0.54
CA THR A 94 10.75 7.60 -0.73
C THR A 94 9.50 8.47 -0.73
N THR A 95 9.37 9.40 0.23
CA THR A 95 8.25 10.34 0.28
C THR A 95 8.17 11.20 -0.98
N ARG A 96 9.31 11.74 -1.44
CA ARG A 96 9.40 12.53 -2.67
C ARG A 96 8.99 11.71 -3.89
N PHE A 97 9.47 10.46 -4.00
CA PHE A 97 9.12 9.57 -5.10
C PHE A 97 7.61 9.31 -5.16
N LEU A 98 6.97 9.04 -4.02
CA LEU A 98 5.52 8.82 -3.96
C LEU A 98 4.72 10.06 -4.40
N ARG A 99 5.13 11.26 -3.97
CA ARG A 99 4.51 12.51 -4.45
C ARG A 99 4.63 12.66 -5.96
N ARG A 100 5.83 12.50 -6.52
CA ARG A 100 6.08 12.55 -7.97
C ARG A 100 5.22 11.54 -8.75
N MET A 101 5.08 10.33 -8.22
CA MET A 101 4.24 9.28 -8.82
C MET A 101 2.76 9.65 -8.82
N ILE A 102 2.25 10.18 -7.70
CA ILE A 102 0.86 10.65 -7.59
C ILE A 102 0.60 11.79 -8.57
N GLU A 103 1.49 12.78 -8.64
CA GLU A 103 1.39 13.92 -9.56
C GLU A 103 1.38 13.49 -11.03
N ALA A 104 2.30 12.61 -11.41
CA ALA A 104 2.48 12.20 -12.81
C ALA A 104 1.38 11.24 -13.29
N GLU A 105 1.00 10.26 -12.46
CA GLU A 105 0.10 9.20 -12.88
C GLU A 105 -1.36 9.45 -12.49
N ARG A 106 -1.60 10.27 -11.46
CA ARG A 106 -2.92 10.58 -10.88
C ARG A 106 -3.75 9.30 -10.70
N PRO A 107 -3.37 8.38 -9.79
CA PRO A 107 -4.10 7.13 -9.59
C PRO A 107 -5.47 7.36 -8.94
N ASP A 108 -6.42 6.45 -9.20
CA ASP A 108 -7.73 6.39 -8.52
C ASP A 108 -7.64 5.67 -7.16
N LEU A 109 -6.64 4.80 -7.02
CA LEU A 109 -6.35 4.04 -5.80
C LEU A 109 -4.84 3.83 -5.66
N ILE A 110 -4.32 3.92 -4.44
CA ILE A 110 -2.98 3.44 -4.11
C ILE A 110 -3.11 2.12 -3.34
N ALA A 111 -2.43 1.07 -3.81
CA ALA A 111 -2.35 -0.23 -3.15
C ALA A 111 -0.95 -0.40 -2.56
N PHE A 112 -0.85 -0.37 -1.24
CA PHE A 112 0.38 -0.63 -0.50
C PHE A 112 0.50 -2.14 -0.22
N THR A 113 1.43 -2.82 -0.89
CA THR A 113 1.49 -4.29 -0.92
C THR A 113 2.48 -4.89 0.08
N GLY A 114 2.50 -4.35 1.30
CA GLY A 114 3.27 -4.89 2.42
C GLY A 114 4.68 -4.31 2.54
N ASP A 115 5.26 -4.52 3.72
CA ASP A 115 6.51 -3.91 4.17
C ASP A 115 6.46 -2.38 4.00
N ASN A 116 5.38 -1.81 4.52
CA ASN A 116 5.11 -0.38 4.49
C ASN A 116 6.10 0.36 5.39
N ILE A 117 6.38 -0.23 6.56
CA ILE A 117 7.46 0.17 7.46
C ILE A 117 8.47 -0.96 7.61
N PHE A 118 9.71 -0.59 7.96
CA PHE A 118 10.71 -1.56 8.38
C PHE A 118 10.77 -1.55 9.91
N GLY A 119 10.07 -2.47 10.55
CA GLY A 119 9.83 -2.42 12.00
C GLY A 119 11.12 -2.38 12.82
N SER A 120 12.16 -3.11 12.40
CA SER A 120 13.48 -3.07 13.07
C SER A 120 14.20 -1.71 13.03
N SER A 121 13.83 -0.81 12.12
CA SER A 121 14.36 0.56 12.02
C SER A 121 13.34 1.63 12.43
N THR A 122 12.28 1.22 13.11
CA THR A 122 11.15 2.05 13.53
C THR A 122 11.01 1.99 15.04
N THR A 123 11.12 3.13 15.72
CA THR A 123 10.95 3.21 17.19
C THR A 123 9.50 3.30 17.62
N ASP A 124 8.63 3.88 16.78
CA ASP A 124 7.19 3.94 16.96
C ASP A 124 6.51 3.61 15.61
N ALA A 125 5.80 2.47 15.56
CA ALA A 125 5.18 2.00 14.33
C ALA A 125 4.10 2.95 13.79
N ALA A 126 3.35 3.62 14.67
CA ALA A 126 2.29 4.52 14.29
C ALA A 126 2.85 5.80 13.64
N GLU A 127 3.92 6.36 14.21
CA GLU A 127 4.60 7.53 13.65
C GLU A 127 5.16 7.24 12.24
N SER A 128 5.85 6.11 12.09
CA SER A 128 6.42 5.71 10.79
C SER A 128 5.35 5.43 9.75
N LEU A 129 4.24 4.77 10.11
CA LEU A 129 3.12 4.56 9.20
C LEU A 129 2.47 5.88 8.76
N LEU A 130 2.30 6.84 9.68
CA LEU A 130 1.77 8.17 9.34
C LEU A 130 2.67 8.88 8.32
N GLN A 131 3.99 8.75 8.44
CA GLN A 131 4.93 9.33 7.49
C GLN A 131 4.96 8.58 6.15
N ALA A 132 4.97 7.25 6.18
CA ALA A 132 4.98 6.41 4.98
C ALA A 132 3.75 6.65 4.10
N ILE A 133 2.56 6.66 4.71
CA ILE A 133 1.28 6.84 4.02
C ILE A 133 0.93 8.32 3.81
N GLY A 134 1.64 9.23 4.48
CA GLY A 134 1.44 10.67 4.47
C GLY A 134 1.12 11.25 3.09
N PRO A 135 1.90 10.97 2.02
CA PRO A 135 1.60 11.47 0.68
C PRO A 135 0.21 11.09 0.14
N ALA A 136 -0.28 9.87 0.38
CA ALA A 136 -1.62 9.47 -0.04
C ALA A 136 -2.71 10.30 0.66
N ILE A 137 -2.51 10.56 1.96
CA ILE A 137 -3.41 11.36 2.80
C ILE A 137 -3.37 12.85 2.42
N GLU A 138 -2.18 13.39 2.15
CA GLU A 138 -1.96 14.77 1.73
C GLU A 138 -2.69 15.08 0.42
N TYR A 139 -2.60 14.18 -0.56
CA TYR A 139 -3.23 14.33 -1.88
C TYR A 139 -4.70 13.90 -1.91
N GLY A 140 -5.23 13.37 -0.80
CA GLY A 140 -6.63 12.92 -0.71
C GLY A 140 -6.95 11.72 -1.62
N ILE A 141 -5.95 10.91 -1.95
CA ILE A 141 -6.13 9.74 -2.81
C ILE A 141 -6.64 8.57 -1.95
N PRO A 142 -7.70 7.87 -2.35
CA PRO A 142 -8.12 6.64 -1.69
C PRO A 142 -6.97 5.63 -1.69
N TRP A 143 -6.76 4.92 -0.59
CA TRP A 143 -5.69 3.93 -0.52
C TRP A 143 -6.08 2.70 0.30
N ALA A 144 -5.44 1.58 -0.01
CA ALA A 144 -5.63 0.30 0.65
C ALA A 144 -4.26 -0.33 0.90
N ALA A 145 -4.12 -1.03 2.03
CA ALA A 145 -2.87 -1.61 2.47
C ALA A 145 -3.04 -3.05 2.97
N ILE A 146 -2.03 -3.87 2.70
CA ILE A 146 -1.77 -5.14 3.37
C ILE A 146 -0.44 -5.04 4.11
N LEU A 147 -0.20 -6.00 4.99
CA LEU A 147 1.06 -6.09 5.73
C LEU A 147 2.00 -7.11 5.09
N GLY A 148 3.28 -6.81 5.17
CA GLY A 148 4.36 -7.74 4.89
C GLY A 148 4.92 -8.36 6.16
N ASN A 149 6.07 -9.02 6.03
CA ASN A 149 6.73 -9.71 7.14
C ASN A 149 7.56 -8.78 8.02
N HIS A 150 7.86 -7.55 7.57
CA HIS A 150 8.64 -6.59 8.35
C HIS A 150 7.80 -5.56 9.12
N ASP A 151 6.52 -5.41 8.81
CA ASP A 151 5.69 -4.36 9.41
C ASP A 151 5.53 -4.53 10.94
N GLN A 152 5.45 -5.77 11.44
CA GLN A 152 5.16 -6.09 12.85
C GLN A 152 6.41 -6.26 13.74
N GLU A 153 7.55 -5.71 13.32
CA GLU A 153 8.83 -5.85 14.04
C GLU A 153 9.13 -4.66 14.99
N SER A 154 8.16 -3.78 15.24
CA SER A 154 8.27 -2.58 16.09
C SER A 154 7.29 -2.62 17.29
N THR A 155 6.62 -1.51 17.61
CA THR A 155 5.80 -1.34 18.83
C THR A 155 4.36 -1.87 18.72
N MET A 156 3.90 -2.22 17.53
CA MET A 156 2.53 -2.69 17.27
C MET A 156 2.54 -4.07 16.63
N ASN A 157 1.61 -4.93 17.06
CA ASN A 157 1.39 -6.24 16.44
C ASN A 157 0.56 -6.13 15.15
N ARG A 158 0.43 -7.24 14.40
CA ARG A 158 -0.30 -7.31 13.12
C ARG A 158 -1.73 -6.76 13.17
N ALA A 159 -2.47 -7.13 14.23
CA ALA A 159 -3.85 -6.73 14.41
C ALA A 159 -3.96 -5.22 14.68
N GLU A 160 -3.08 -4.70 15.54
CA GLU A 160 -2.99 -3.29 15.87
C GLU A 160 -2.61 -2.46 14.64
N LEU A 161 -1.63 -2.91 13.85
CA LEU A 161 -1.20 -2.25 12.61
C LEU A 161 -2.33 -2.16 11.60
N MET A 162 -3.03 -3.26 11.32
CA MET A 162 -4.18 -3.22 10.40
C MET A 162 -5.33 -2.38 10.94
N THR A 163 -5.58 -2.42 12.25
CA THR A 163 -6.57 -1.55 12.89
C THR A 163 -6.21 -0.09 12.68
N PHE A 164 -4.97 0.29 12.94
CA PHE A 164 -4.48 1.65 12.78
C PHE A 164 -4.57 2.12 11.34
N LEU A 165 -4.09 1.33 10.37
CA LEU A 165 -4.22 1.60 8.94
C LEU A 165 -5.69 1.80 8.53
N SER A 166 -6.64 1.01 9.06
CA SER A 166 -8.07 1.14 8.72
C SER A 166 -8.71 2.44 9.21
N LEU A 167 -8.16 3.04 10.27
CA LEU A 167 -8.66 4.25 10.91
C LEU A 167 -8.07 5.54 10.32
N MET A 168 -7.01 5.45 9.52
CA MET A 168 -6.37 6.61 8.89
C MET A 168 -7.24 7.27 7.81
N ASP A 169 -7.06 8.59 7.64
CA ASP A 169 -7.72 9.37 6.59
C ASP A 169 -7.57 8.73 5.20
N PHE A 170 -8.65 8.74 4.43
CA PHE A 170 -8.76 8.18 3.07
C PHE A 170 -8.50 6.66 2.95
N SER A 171 -8.25 5.97 4.06
CA SER A 171 -8.04 4.52 4.08
C SER A 171 -9.32 3.74 3.77
N LEU A 172 -9.17 2.80 2.84
CA LEU A 172 -10.12 1.76 2.49
C LEU A 172 -9.71 0.39 3.06
N SER A 173 -8.58 0.31 3.76
CA SER A 173 -8.11 -0.91 4.42
C SER A 173 -9.12 -1.39 5.45
N GLN A 174 -9.28 -2.71 5.56
CA GLN A 174 -10.15 -3.34 6.56
C GLN A 174 -9.34 -4.39 7.33
N ILE A 175 -9.69 -4.59 8.60
CA ILE A 175 -8.98 -5.54 9.46
C ILE A 175 -9.24 -6.96 9.01
N ASN A 176 -10.49 -7.28 8.70
CA ASN A 176 -10.95 -8.56 8.16
C ASN A 176 -12.35 -8.31 7.58
N PRO A 177 -12.94 -9.27 6.85
CA PRO A 177 -14.25 -9.08 6.25
C PRO A 177 -15.29 -8.80 7.34
N PRO A 178 -16.20 -7.83 7.15
CA PRO A 178 -17.27 -7.61 8.10
C PRO A 178 -18.11 -8.90 8.22
N LEU A 179 -18.51 -9.24 9.45
CA LEU A 179 -19.51 -10.28 9.66
C LEU A 179 -20.77 -9.84 8.90
N GLU A 180 -21.17 -10.59 7.87
CA GLU A 180 -22.37 -10.26 7.12
C GLU A 180 -23.60 -10.34 8.04
N ASP A 181 -24.46 -9.32 7.97
CA ASP A 181 -25.78 -9.35 8.60
C ASP A 181 -26.57 -10.54 8.02
N GLY A 182 -26.71 -11.61 8.83
CA GLY A 182 -27.44 -12.82 8.45
C GLY A 182 -26.61 -14.11 8.40
N ALA A 183 -25.28 -14.03 8.54
CA ALA A 183 -24.52 -15.23 8.92
C ALA A 183 -25.03 -15.66 10.31
N GLU A 184 -25.48 -16.93 10.42
CA GLU A 184 -26.05 -17.47 11.65
C GLU A 184 -25.22 -17.01 12.86
N ARG A 185 -25.90 -16.52 13.92
CA ARG A 185 -25.33 -16.00 15.18
C ARG A 185 -24.50 -17.03 15.99
N GLY A 186 -23.85 -18.00 15.35
CA GLY A 186 -23.06 -19.05 15.96
C GLY A 186 -21.78 -19.46 15.22
N ALA A 187 -21.50 -18.96 14.01
CA ALA A 187 -20.25 -19.28 13.31
C ALA A 187 -19.51 -17.99 12.91
N LEU A 188 -18.78 -17.41 13.87
CA LEU A 188 -17.68 -16.52 13.53
C LEU A 188 -16.71 -17.36 12.69
N ARG A 189 -16.75 -17.25 11.36
CA ARG A 189 -15.71 -17.85 10.52
C ARG A 189 -14.43 -17.08 10.83
N SER A 190 -13.66 -17.62 11.78
CA SER A 190 -12.33 -17.12 12.08
C SER A 190 -11.51 -17.24 10.80
N ILE A 191 -11.15 -16.11 10.23
CA ILE A 191 -10.24 -16.03 9.10
C ILE A 191 -8.83 -15.80 9.66
N ASP A 192 -7.84 -16.50 9.09
CA ASP A 192 -6.45 -16.34 9.50
C ASP A 192 -5.90 -14.97 9.08
N GLY A 193 -5.07 -14.39 9.95
CA GLY A 193 -4.40 -13.12 9.70
C GLY A 193 -5.30 -11.88 9.84
N PHE A 194 -4.75 -10.75 9.41
CA PHE A 194 -5.38 -9.42 9.44
C PHE A 194 -5.05 -8.70 8.13
N GLY A 195 -6.07 -8.09 7.52
CA GLY A 195 -5.98 -7.43 6.22
C GLY A 195 -6.58 -8.22 5.08
N ASN A 196 -7.53 -9.11 5.37
CA ASN A 196 -8.29 -9.85 4.36
C ASN A 196 -9.57 -9.09 4.02
N TYR A 197 -9.66 -8.52 2.82
CA TYR A 197 -10.84 -7.75 2.44
C TYR A 197 -11.01 -7.60 0.93
N ARG A 198 -12.24 -7.28 0.53
CA ARG A 198 -12.65 -7.07 -0.87
C ARG A 198 -13.06 -5.62 -1.05
N LEU A 199 -12.47 -4.94 -2.02
CA LEU A 199 -12.94 -3.65 -2.50
C LEU A 199 -13.64 -3.84 -3.85
N ARG A 200 -14.82 -3.24 -3.99
CA ARG A 200 -15.64 -3.30 -5.20
C ARG A 200 -15.51 -1.98 -5.96
N VAL A 201 -15.26 -2.07 -7.26
CA VAL A 201 -15.17 -0.91 -8.15
C VAL A 201 -16.38 -0.89 -9.08
N HIS A 202 -17.09 0.23 -9.07
CA HIS A 202 -18.33 0.44 -9.81
C HIS A 202 -18.07 0.96 -11.23
N GLY A 203 -19.03 0.74 -12.13
CA GLY A 203 -18.97 1.29 -13.48
C GLY A 203 -18.87 2.83 -13.53
N ALA A 204 -18.52 3.33 -14.71
CA ALA A 204 -18.35 4.76 -14.94
C ALA A 204 -19.66 5.55 -14.71
N PRO A 205 -19.58 6.82 -14.27
CA PRO A 205 -20.74 7.69 -14.14
C PRO A 205 -21.57 7.77 -15.44
N GLY A 206 -22.89 7.87 -15.29
CA GLY A 206 -23.81 7.96 -16.42
C GLY A 206 -23.98 6.68 -17.25
N SER A 207 -23.24 5.60 -16.96
CA SER A 207 -23.42 4.30 -17.63
C SER A 207 -24.51 3.46 -16.97
N VAL A 208 -25.05 2.48 -17.70
CA VAL A 208 -25.99 1.49 -17.12
C VAL A 208 -25.37 0.65 -15.99
N LEU A 209 -24.04 0.64 -15.88
CA LEU A 209 -23.27 -0.05 -14.85
C LEU A 209 -22.82 0.89 -13.72
N SER A 210 -23.26 2.16 -13.68
CA SER A 210 -22.76 3.16 -12.73
C SER A 210 -22.98 2.79 -11.26
N ASN A 211 -24.02 1.99 -10.99
CA ASN A 211 -24.41 1.50 -9.68
C ASN A 211 -24.14 0.00 -9.50
N SER A 212 -23.44 -0.62 -10.45
CA SER A 212 -23.06 -2.03 -10.42
C SER A 212 -21.56 -2.15 -10.19
N THR A 213 -21.16 -3.12 -9.36
CA THR A 213 -19.78 -3.59 -9.33
C THR A 213 -19.46 -4.22 -10.68
N VAL A 214 -18.26 -3.94 -11.20
CA VAL A 214 -17.77 -4.49 -12.48
C VAL A 214 -16.32 -4.96 -12.38
N PHE A 215 -15.68 -4.77 -11.23
CA PHE A 215 -14.27 -5.08 -11.00
C PHE A 215 -13.99 -5.23 -9.50
N ASP A 216 -13.30 -6.29 -9.12
CA ASP A 216 -13.00 -6.62 -7.73
C ASP A 216 -11.50 -6.55 -7.41
N LEU A 217 -11.18 -6.06 -6.21
CA LEU A 217 -9.83 -6.04 -5.67
C LEU A 217 -9.81 -6.83 -4.36
N PHE A 218 -9.11 -7.95 -4.34
CA PHE A 218 -8.92 -8.78 -3.16
C PHE A 218 -7.57 -8.49 -2.52
N PHE A 219 -7.59 -8.16 -1.24
CA PHE A 219 -6.41 -7.96 -0.40
C PHE A 219 -6.34 -9.14 0.57
N LEU A 220 -5.17 -9.78 0.65
CA LEU A 220 -4.97 -11.00 1.44
C LEU A 220 -3.73 -10.86 2.31
N ASP A 221 -3.87 -11.28 3.57
CA ASP A 221 -2.75 -11.40 4.49
C ASP A 221 -1.94 -12.66 4.16
N SER A 222 -0.73 -12.50 3.61
CA SER A 222 0.17 -13.63 3.35
C SER A 222 0.98 -14.08 4.57
N GLY A 223 0.80 -13.45 5.74
CA GLY A 223 1.52 -13.75 6.97
C GLY A 223 2.90 -13.07 7.09
N ASP A 224 3.69 -13.55 8.06
CA ASP A 224 5.05 -13.10 8.36
C ASP A 224 6.05 -14.25 8.17
N ARG A 225 6.50 -14.87 9.27
CA ARG A 225 7.45 -15.98 9.29
C ARG A 225 6.91 -17.04 10.23
N GLU A 226 7.06 -18.29 9.86
CA GLU A 226 6.53 -19.44 10.59
C GLU A 226 7.55 -20.57 10.69
N THR A 227 7.27 -21.55 11.54
CA THR A 227 8.04 -22.79 11.63
C THR A 227 7.14 -23.96 11.30
N VAL A 228 7.47 -24.68 10.23
CA VAL A 228 6.72 -25.84 9.75
C VAL A 228 7.62 -27.05 9.86
N GLN A 229 7.20 -28.06 10.63
CA GLN A 229 7.97 -29.30 10.86
C GLN A 229 9.42 -29.03 11.31
N GLY A 230 9.60 -28.05 12.20
CA GLY A 230 10.91 -27.65 12.73
C GLY A 230 11.78 -26.82 11.78
N ARG A 231 11.29 -26.46 10.58
CA ARG A 231 12.01 -25.61 9.62
C ARG A 231 11.39 -24.22 9.58
N ARG A 232 12.23 -23.19 9.71
CA ARG A 232 11.81 -21.79 9.53
C ARG A 232 11.44 -21.55 8.07
N THR A 233 10.35 -20.84 7.84
CA THR A 233 9.84 -20.49 6.52
C THR A 233 9.06 -19.17 6.58
N TYR A 234 8.64 -18.66 5.43
CA TYR A 234 7.72 -17.54 5.34
C TYR A 234 6.26 -17.99 5.53
N GLY A 235 5.42 -17.06 5.94
CA GLY A 235 3.98 -17.21 6.01
C GLY A 235 3.36 -17.53 4.64
N TRP A 236 2.11 -17.96 4.65
CA TRP A 236 1.33 -18.22 3.45
C TRP A 236 -0.15 -17.93 3.69
N ILE A 237 -0.89 -17.68 2.61
CA ILE A 237 -2.35 -17.56 2.62
C ILE A 237 -2.96 -18.91 2.99
N LYS A 238 -3.72 -18.95 4.08
CA LYS A 238 -4.30 -20.16 4.71
C LYS A 238 -5.63 -20.57 4.07
N ASP A 239 -6.05 -21.80 4.34
CA ASP A 239 -7.28 -22.40 3.81
C ASP A 239 -8.54 -21.59 4.17
N SER A 240 -8.60 -21.00 5.37
CA SER A 240 -9.72 -20.15 5.81
C SER A 240 -9.88 -18.92 4.90
N GLN A 241 -8.75 -18.31 4.50
CA GLN A 241 -8.71 -17.16 3.59
C GLN A 241 -9.08 -17.57 2.17
N LEU A 242 -8.63 -18.74 1.70
CA LEU A 242 -9.00 -19.28 0.39
C LEU A 242 -10.49 -19.62 0.30
N SER A 243 -11.06 -20.21 1.36
CA SER A 243 -12.50 -20.48 1.45
C SER A 243 -13.30 -19.18 1.42
N TRP A 244 -12.89 -18.18 2.21
CA TRP A 244 -13.52 -16.87 2.19
C TRP A 244 -13.45 -16.23 0.81
N LEU A 245 -12.30 -16.29 0.14
CA LEU A 245 -12.10 -15.71 -1.18
C LEU A 245 -13.04 -16.33 -2.23
N GLN A 246 -13.20 -17.65 -2.22
CA GLN A 246 -14.13 -18.35 -3.12
C GLN A 246 -15.58 -17.94 -2.87
N ASP A 247 -15.99 -17.79 -1.61
CA ASP A 247 -17.34 -17.36 -1.26
C ASP A 247 -17.58 -15.90 -1.65
N ALA A 248 -16.63 -15.01 -1.33
CA ALA A 248 -16.69 -13.60 -1.68
C ALA A 248 -16.77 -13.39 -3.20
N SER A 249 -16.08 -14.21 -3.99
CA SER A 249 -16.13 -14.13 -5.46
C SER A 249 -17.46 -14.56 -6.07
N LYS A 250 -18.29 -15.32 -5.36
CA LYS A 250 -19.63 -15.72 -5.84
C LYS A 250 -20.70 -14.68 -5.55
N GLN A 251 -20.40 -13.68 -4.71
CA GLN A 251 -21.34 -12.61 -4.37
C GLN A 251 -21.40 -11.59 -5.53
N GLY A 252 -22.29 -11.86 -6.49
CA GLY A 252 -22.56 -11.07 -7.70
C GLY A 252 -23.37 -11.89 -8.73
N LEU A 253 -23.91 -11.24 -9.78
CA LEU A 253 -24.67 -11.93 -10.85
C LEU A 253 -23.76 -12.73 -11.81
N ASN A 254 -22.49 -12.35 -11.91
CA ASN A 254 -21.39 -13.07 -12.53
C ASN A 254 -20.10 -12.64 -11.80
N PRO A 255 -19.06 -13.49 -11.72
CA PRO A 255 -17.83 -13.08 -11.06
C PRO A 255 -17.10 -12.08 -11.96
N ASP A 256 -17.13 -10.81 -11.57
CA ASP A 256 -16.43 -9.72 -12.24
C ASP A 256 -14.92 -10.00 -12.29
N PRO A 257 -14.21 -9.56 -13.35
CA PRO A 257 -12.74 -9.64 -13.37
C PRO A 257 -12.16 -9.06 -12.08
N ALA A 258 -11.17 -9.76 -11.53
CA ALA A 258 -10.63 -9.44 -10.22
C ALA A 258 -9.11 -9.38 -10.24
N LEU A 259 -8.56 -8.61 -9.31
CA LEU A 259 -7.14 -8.58 -8.98
C LEU A 259 -6.94 -9.04 -7.54
N ALA A 260 -5.82 -9.70 -7.28
CA ALA A 260 -5.38 -10.04 -5.93
C ALA A 260 -4.13 -9.24 -5.54
N PHE A 261 -4.02 -8.88 -4.27
CA PHE A 261 -2.87 -8.20 -3.67
C PHE A 261 -2.46 -8.93 -2.40
N PHE A 262 -1.22 -9.39 -2.34
CA PHE A 262 -0.63 -10.04 -1.16
C PHE A 262 0.88 -9.84 -1.18
N HIS A 263 1.56 -9.97 -0.05
CA HIS A 263 2.97 -9.57 0.04
C HIS A 263 3.93 -10.70 -0.36
N ILE A 264 3.88 -11.83 0.36
CA ILE A 264 4.80 -12.95 0.20
C ILE A 264 4.36 -13.79 -1.02
N PRO A 265 5.25 -14.07 -1.99
CA PRO A 265 4.93 -14.86 -3.17
C PRO A 265 4.46 -16.28 -2.82
N ILE A 266 3.73 -16.91 -3.76
CA ILE A 266 3.39 -18.33 -3.67
C ILE A 266 4.54 -19.20 -4.23
N PRO A 267 4.65 -20.49 -3.84
CA PRO A 267 5.72 -21.37 -4.33
C PRO A 267 5.85 -21.44 -5.85
N GLU A 268 4.74 -21.46 -6.59
CA GLU A 268 4.69 -21.57 -8.05
C GLU A 268 5.31 -20.36 -8.78
N VAL A 269 5.46 -19.20 -8.12
CA VAL A 269 6.14 -18.04 -8.71
C VAL A 269 7.61 -18.35 -9.01
N ARG A 270 8.24 -19.30 -8.31
CA ARG A 270 9.59 -19.80 -8.63
C ARG A 270 9.68 -20.37 -10.06
N ASP A 271 8.60 -21.00 -10.53
CA ASP A 271 8.60 -21.68 -11.83
C ASP A 271 8.67 -20.67 -13.00
N LEU A 272 8.32 -19.40 -12.76
CA LEU A 272 8.42 -18.33 -13.75
C LEU A 272 9.87 -18.06 -14.19
N TRP A 273 10.86 -18.53 -13.44
CA TRP A 273 12.25 -18.49 -13.88
C TRP A 273 12.47 -19.23 -15.20
N TYR A 274 11.67 -20.27 -15.47
CA TYR A 274 11.81 -21.14 -16.63
C TYR A 274 10.80 -20.84 -17.75
N THR A 275 10.00 -19.78 -17.60
CA THR A 275 8.95 -19.42 -18.58
C THR A 275 9.11 -17.97 -19.05
N PRO A 276 8.42 -17.55 -20.12
CA PRO A 276 8.42 -16.16 -20.54
C PRO A 276 7.84 -15.24 -19.46
N PHE A 277 8.57 -14.20 -19.11
CA PHE A 277 8.14 -13.10 -18.24
C PHE A 277 8.56 -11.76 -18.84
N PHE A 278 7.95 -10.68 -18.35
CA PHE A 278 8.31 -9.31 -18.70
C PHE A 278 8.86 -8.59 -17.48
N GLY A 279 9.96 -7.84 -17.64
CA GLY A 279 10.68 -7.21 -16.54
C GLY A 279 11.92 -8.02 -16.15
N GLN A 280 12.32 -7.93 -14.89
CA GLN A 280 13.61 -8.39 -14.42
C GLN A 280 13.46 -9.29 -13.19
N PHE A 281 14.11 -10.45 -13.25
CA PHE A 281 14.13 -11.48 -12.22
C PHE A 281 15.57 -11.55 -11.67
N GLN A 282 15.85 -10.76 -10.64
CA GLN A 282 17.22 -10.45 -10.17
C GLN A 282 17.59 -11.15 -8.86
N GLU A 283 16.63 -11.80 -8.20
CA GLU A 283 16.84 -12.59 -6.99
C GLU A 283 15.90 -13.78 -6.91
N GLY A 284 16.20 -14.75 -6.04
CA GLY A 284 15.34 -15.92 -5.83
C GLY A 284 14.03 -15.54 -5.15
N VAL A 285 12.94 -16.23 -5.51
CA VAL A 285 11.61 -16.00 -4.93
C VAL A 285 11.56 -16.53 -3.50
N ALA A 286 11.48 -15.62 -2.53
CA ALA A 286 11.46 -15.94 -1.11
C ALA A 286 10.02 -16.25 -0.62
N CYS A 287 9.49 -17.39 -1.03
CA CYS A 287 8.17 -17.85 -0.60
C CYS A 287 8.21 -18.95 0.46
N SER A 288 7.04 -19.29 1.01
CA SER A 288 6.87 -20.41 1.94
C SER A 288 7.33 -21.75 1.34
N ILE A 289 7.65 -22.70 2.22
CA ILE A 289 7.81 -24.12 1.84
C ILE A 289 6.45 -24.84 1.71
N VAL A 290 5.38 -24.23 2.22
CA VAL A 290 4.03 -24.80 2.18
C VAL A 290 3.36 -24.45 0.85
N GLN A 291 2.83 -25.47 0.18
CA GLN A 291 2.01 -25.31 -1.01
C GLN A 291 0.54 -25.17 -0.60
N SER A 292 0.03 -23.94 -0.53
CA SER A 292 -1.31 -23.66 -0.02
C SER A 292 -2.42 -23.71 -1.08
N GLY A 293 -2.09 -23.88 -2.36
CA GLY A 293 -3.11 -24.03 -3.40
C GLY A 293 -3.79 -22.71 -3.83
N VAL A 294 -3.14 -21.57 -3.58
CA VAL A 294 -3.59 -20.24 -4.03
C VAL A 294 -3.78 -20.20 -5.54
N LEU A 295 -2.82 -20.68 -6.33
CA LEU A 295 -2.93 -20.70 -7.80
C LEU A 295 -4.15 -21.52 -8.24
N ASN A 296 -4.32 -22.73 -7.70
CA ASN A 296 -5.47 -23.58 -8.02
C ASN A 296 -6.80 -22.92 -7.63
N THR A 297 -6.83 -22.17 -6.53
CA THR A 297 -8.00 -21.40 -6.12
C THR A 297 -8.31 -20.27 -7.10
N PHE A 298 -7.31 -19.50 -7.55
CA PHE A 298 -7.53 -18.46 -8.57
C PHE A 298 -8.02 -19.06 -9.90
N LEU A 299 -7.46 -20.20 -10.30
CA LEU A 299 -7.90 -20.91 -11.50
C LEU A 299 -9.34 -21.41 -11.39
N SER A 300 -9.75 -21.94 -10.22
CA SER A 300 -11.11 -22.43 -10.01
C SER A 300 -12.14 -21.31 -9.94
N MET A 301 -11.77 -20.15 -9.38
CA MET A 301 -12.61 -18.95 -9.39
C MET A 301 -12.79 -18.37 -10.80
N GLY A 302 -11.74 -18.46 -11.63
CA GLY A 302 -11.76 -18.06 -13.05
C GLY A 302 -11.84 -16.55 -13.30
N ASN A 303 -12.10 -15.72 -12.29
CA ASN A 303 -12.22 -14.28 -12.42
C ASN A 303 -10.99 -13.49 -11.99
N VAL A 304 -10.12 -14.04 -11.13
CA VAL A 304 -8.83 -13.43 -10.77
C VAL A 304 -7.89 -13.48 -11.98
N LYS A 305 -7.55 -12.31 -12.53
CA LYS A 305 -6.73 -12.19 -13.75
C LYS A 305 -5.26 -11.96 -13.47
N ALA A 306 -4.96 -11.27 -12.37
CA ALA A 306 -3.60 -11.04 -11.91
C ALA A 306 -3.52 -10.90 -10.39
N ALA A 307 -2.36 -11.27 -9.86
CA ALA A 307 -1.93 -11.07 -8.50
C ALA A 307 -0.71 -10.13 -8.47
N PHE A 308 -0.73 -9.17 -7.57
CA PHE A 308 0.32 -8.17 -7.40
C PHE A 308 0.99 -8.35 -6.04
N ILE A 309 2.31 -8.53 -6.08
CA ILE A 309 3.14 -8.98 -4.95
C ILE A 309 4.34 -8.08 -4.70
N GLY A 310 4.94 -8.19 -3.51
CA GLY A 310 6.15 -7.46 -3.08
C GLY A 310 7.24 -8.44 -2.63
N HIS A 311 7.88 -8.16 -1.49
CA HIS A 311 8.79 -9.04 -0.74
C HIS A 311 10.20 -9.21 -1.32
N ASP A 312 10.29 -9.54 -2.61
CA ASP A 312 11.56 -9.68 -3.33
C ASP A 312 11.86 -8.36 -4.09
N HIS A 313 12.60 -7.45 -3.45
CA HIS A 313 12.66 -6.04 -3.83
C HIS A 313 13.32 -5.76 -5.19
N VAL A 314 14.22 -6.62 -5.66
CA VAL A 314 14.89 -6.47 -6.95
C VAL A 314 14.24 -7.28 -8.06
N ASN A 315 13.21 -8.06 -7.74
CA ASN A 315 12.30 -8.62 -8.72
C ASN A 315 11.24 -7.58 -9.09
N ASP A 316 11.07 -7.34 -10.40
CA ASP A 316 10.03 -6.45 -10.92
C ASP A 316 9.31 -7.07 -12.13
N PHE A 317 9.44 -8.39 -12.27
CA PHE A 317 8.87 -9.13 -13.38
C PHE A 317 7.37 -9.39 -13.20
N CYS A 318 6.73 -9.72 -14.31
CA CYS A 318 5.40 -10.28 -14.39
C CYS A 318 5.44 -11.52 -15.28
N GLY A 319 4.91 -12.63 -14.77
CA GLY A 319 4.81 -13.87 -15.53
C GLY A 319 3.42 -14.49 -15.46
N ASN A 320 3.06 -15.26 -16.48
CA ASN A 320 1.77 -15.94 -16.55
C ASN A 320 1.89 -17.39 -16.08
N LEU A 321 1.13 -17.74 -15.04
CA LEU A 321 0.97 -19.10 -14.54
C LEU A 321 -0.44 -19.58 -14.88
N LYS A 322 -0.55 -20.42 -15.92
CA LYS A 322 -1.80 -21.09 -16.33
C LYS A 322 -2.99 -20.13 -16.56
N GLY A 323 -2.72 -18.93 -17.06
CA GLY A 323 -3.76 -17.92 -17.33
C GLY A 323 -3.90 -16.83 -16.27
N VAL A 324 -3.24 -16.95 -15.12
CA VAL A 324 -3.19 -15.91 -14.07
C VAL A 324 -1.81 -15.26 -14.04
N TRP A 325 -1.75 -13.94 -14.05
CA TRP A 325 -0.49 -13.21 -13.97
C TRP A 325 -0.05 -13.00 -12.54
N PHE A 326 1.25 -13.15 -12.26
CA PHE A 326 1.87 -12.79 -10.99
C PHE A 326 2.91 -11.72 -11.24
N CYS A 327 2.76 -10.58 -10.57
CA CYS A 327 3.48 -9.35 -10.88
C CYS A 327 4.11 -8.75 -9.63
N TYR A 328 5.44 -8.68 -9.60
CA TYR A 328 6.15 -7.94 -8.55
C TYR A 328 6.00 -6.43 -8.76
N GLY A 329 5.77 -5.70 -7.66
CA GLY A 329 5.75 -4.24 -7.65
C GLY A 329 7.13 -3.62 -7.86
N GLY A 330 8.18 -4.35 -7.47
CA GLY A 330 9.54 -3.85 -7.37
C GLY A 330 9.75 -3.01 -6.10
N GLY A 331 10.99 -2.89 -5.66
CA GLY A 331 11.35 -2.16 -4.44
C GLY A 331 11.14 -0.65 -4.58
N PHE A 332 10.11 -0.13 -3.92
CA PHE A 332 9.76 1.29 -3.94
C PHE A 332 10.63 2.11 -2.99
N GLY A 333 10.90 1.57 -1.81
CA GLY A 333 11.56 2.27 -0.72
C GLY A 333 13.04 2.52 -0.92
N TYR A 334 13.52 3.68 -0.50
CA TYR A 334 14.95 3.95 -0.45
C TYR A 334 15.67 3.31 0.75
N HIS A 335 14.96 3.01 1.85
CA HIS A 335 15.52 2.24 2.97
C HIS A 335 15.42 0.72 2.79
N ALA A 336 14.49 0.26 1.95
CA ALA A 336 14.45 -1.13 1.49
C ALA A 336 15.79 -1.51 0.85
N TYR A 337 16.23 -2.76 1.02
CA TYR A 337 17.37 -3.25 0.23
C TYR A 337 17.07 -3.15 -1.26
N GLY A 338 18.11 -3.03 -2.07
CA GLY A 338 18.01 -2.87 -3.50
C GLY A 338 19.32 -3.26 -4.19
N ARG A 339 19.64 -2.55 -5.27
CA ARG A 339 20.88 -2.73 -6.01
C ARG A 339 21.48 -1.38 -6.37
N ARG A 340 22.80 -1.30 -6.34
CA ARG A 340 23.50 -0.13 -6.86
C ARG A 340 23.17 0.06 -8.34
N ASN A 341 22.92 1.30 -8.77
CA ASN A 341 22.52 1.66 -10.14
C ASN A 341 21.19 1.01 -10.60
N TRP A 342 20.33 0.68 -9.65
CA TRP A 342 18.99 0.14 -9.89
C TRP A 342 17.97 1.12 -9.32
N HIS A 343 17.33 1.92 -10.18
CA HIS A 343 16.38 2.94 -9.75
C HIS A 343 15.26 2.35 -8.90
N ARG A 344 14.78 3.06 -7.87
CA ARG A 344 13.52 2.67 -7.22
C ARG A 344 12.39 2.74 -8.23
N ARG A 345 11.30 2.01 -8.00
CA ARG A 345 10.23 1.90 -9.00
C ARG A 345 8.90 1.59 -8.36
N ALA A 346 7.86 1.84 -9.13
CA ALA A 346 6.50 1.46 -8.78
C ALA A 346 5.80 0.88 -9.99
N ARG A 347 4.82 0.02 -9.75
CA ARG A 347 3.97 -0.56 -10.78
C ARG A 347 2.64 0.17 -10.87
N LEU A 348 2.21 0.45 -12.08
CA LEU A 348 0.87 0.94 -12.38
C LEU A 348 0.04 -0.17 -12.97
N ILE A 349 -1.24 -0.15 -12.65
CA ILE A 349 -2.25 -1.07 -13.14
C ILE A 349 -3.39 -0.23 -13.68
N GLU A 350 -3.84 -0.51 -14.90
CA GLU A 350 -4.98 0.16 -15.50
C GLU A 350 -5.99 -0.87 -15.96
N ALA A 351 -7.19 -0.81 -15.40
CA ALA A 351 -8.35 -1.50 -15.92
C ALA A 351 -9.12 -0.54 -16.84
N LYS A 352 -9.65 -1.05 -17.95
CA LYS A 352 -10.43 -0.29 -18.91
C LYS A 352 -11.73 -0.98 -19.26
N LEU A 353 -12.83 -0.23 -19.18
CA LEU A 353 -14.15 -0.66 -19.62
C LEU A 353 -14.22 -0.76 -21.15
N GLY A 354 -15.02 -1.70 -21.63
CA GLY A 354 -15.34 -1.77 -23.05
C GLY A 354 -16.36 -0.72 -23.48
N LYS A 355 -16.29 -0.28 -24.74
CA LYS A 355 -17.20 0.74 -25.27
C LYS A 355 -18.32 0.08 -26.07
N GLY A 356 -19.55 0.20 -25.56
CA GLY A 356 -20.78 -0.14 -26.27
C GLY A 356 -21.23 0.99 -27.21
N LYS A 357 -22.40 0.82 -27.84
CA LYS A 357 -22.94 1.79 -28.81
C LYS A 357 -23.11 3.19 -28.21
N ASP A 358 -23.70 3.27 -27.02
CA ASP A 358 -24.01 4.53 -26.32
C ASP A 358 -23.68 4.49 -24.80
N THR A 359 -22.98 3.45 -24.33
CA THR A 359 -22.62 3.26 -22.91
C THR A 359 -21.34 2.45 -22.75
N TRP A 360 -20.79 2.41 -21.54
CA TRP A 360 -19.75 1.46 -21.14
C TRP A 360 -20.33 0.05 -20.93
N THR A 361 -19.53 -0.96 -21.29
CA THR A 361 -19.71 -2.37 -20.92
C THR A 361 -18.77 -2.74 -19.78
N GLY A 362 -18.75 -4.01 -19.36
CA GLY A 362 -17.82 -4.50 -18.33
C GLY A 362 -16.34 -4.28 -18.70
N VAL A 363 -15.45 -4.60 -17.75
CA VAL A 363 -14.00 -4.50 -17.95
C VAL A 363 -13.58 -5.34 -19.16
N GLN A 364 -12.92 -4.71 -20.12
CA GLN A 364 -12.48 -5.34 -21.36
C GLN A 364 -10.97 -5.58 -21.36
N ARG A 365 -10.19 -4.78 -20.62
CA ARG A 365 -8.74 -4.84 -20.68
C ARG A 365 -8.10 -4.47 -19.35
N ILE A 366 -7.04 -5.19 -18.99
CA ILE A 366 -6.15 -4.87 -17.86
C ILE A 366 -4.72 -4.79 -18.38
N LYS A 367 -4.07 -3.65 -18.11
CA LYS A 367 -2.67 -3.39 -18.45
C LYS A 367 -1.84 -3.09 -17.22
N THR A 368 -0.53 -3.24 -17.34
CA THR A 368 0.43 -2.77 -16.34
C THR A 368 1.68 -2.20 -17.01
N TRP A 369 2.35 -1.30 -16.31
CA TRP A 369 3.69 -0.80 -16.63
C TRP A 369 4.39 -0.42 -15.34
N LYS A 370 5.68 -0.07 -15.41
CA LYS A 370 6.42 0.49 -14.28
C LYS A 370 6.89 1.90 -14.58
N ARG A 371 7.15 2.66 -13.51
CA ARG A 371 7.86 3.94 -13.54
C ARG A 371 9.10 3.84 -12.67
N LEU A 372 10.22 4.34 -13.17
CA LEU A 372 11.48 4.42 -12.43
C LEU A 372 11.55 5.74 -11.66
N ASP A 373 12.18 5.78 -10.49
CA ASP A 373 12.59 7.01 -9.83
C ASP A 373 13.91 7.50 -10.44
N ASP A 374 13.84 7.84 -11.72
CA ASP A 374 14.87 8.61 -12.42
C ASP A 374 14.39 10.06 -12.60
N GLY A 375 15.16 10.87 -13.32
CA GLY A 375 14.81 12.28 -13.55
C GLY A 375 13.44 12.46 -14.23
N ASP A 376 13.07 11.53 -15.12
CA ASP A 376 11.94 11.68 -16.04
C ASP A 376 10.72 10.80 -15.69
N LEU A 377 10.82 10.02 -14.61
CA LEU A 377 9.89 8.93 -14.32
C LEU A 377 9.71 8.00 -15.52
N SER A 378 10.80 7.45 -16.05
CA SER A 378 10.77 6.63 -17.27
C SER A 378 9.73 5.51 -17.18
N LYS A 379 8.85 5.44 -18.20
CA LYS A 379 7.88 4.35 -18.35
C LYS A 379 8.55 3.15 -18.99
N ILE A 380 8.46 1.99 -18.36
CA ILE A 380 9.05 0.75 -18.88
C ILE A 380 8.05 -0.42 -18.80
N ASP A 381 8.29 -1.43 -19.62
CA ASP A 381 7.60 -2.73 -19.60
C ASP A 381 6.07 -2.64 -19.60
N GLU A 382 5.50 -1.76 -20.45
CA GLU A 382 4.05 -1.74 -20.66
C GLU A 382 3.58 -3.04 -21.32
N GLN A 383 2.57 -3.66 -20.72
CA GLN A 383 2.03 -4.92 -21.20
C GLN A 383 0.54 -5.08 -20.87
N VAL A 384 -0.09 -6.01 -21.58
CA VAL A 384 -1.47 -6.42 -21.36
C VAL A 384 -1.49 -7.70 -20.55
N LEU A 385 -2.15 -7.68 -19.40
CA LEU A 385 -2.33 -8.88 -18.57
C LEU A 385 -3.57 -9.65 -19.01
N TRP A 386 -4.64 -8.94 -19.35
CA TRP A 386 -5.89 -9.59 -19.71
C TRP A 386 -6.69 -8.75 -20.70
N GLU A 387 -7.31 -9.43 -21.66
CA GLU A 387 -8.33 -8.87 -22.54
C GLU A 387 -9.52 -9.82 -22.58
N ALA A 388 -10.73 -9.25 -22.54
CA ALA A 388 -11.95 -10.01 -22.73
C ALA A 388 -11.98 -10.57 -24.16
N SER A 389 -12.01 -11.89 -24.29
CA SER A 389 -12.23 -12.54 -25.57
C SER A 389 -13.69 -12.36 -25.98
N TYR A 390 -13.96 -11.53 -26.99
CA TYR A 390 -15.24 -11.57 -27.68
C TYR A 390 -15.22 -12.81 -28.58
N SER A 391 -15.69 -13.95 -28.06
CA SER A 391 -16.25 -14.96 -28.94
C SER A 391 -17.49 -14.34 -29.54
N PHE A 392 -17.36 -13.75 -30.73
CA PHE A 392 -18.50 -13.58 -31.60
C PHE A 392 -19.10 -14.98 -31.73
N LEU A 393 -20.26 -15.21 -31.11
CA LEU A 393 -21.15 -16.27 -31.53
C LEU A 393 -21.42 -15.98 -33.01
N LYS A 394 -20.70 -16.72 -33.87
CA LYS A 394 -20.99 -16.79 -35.29
C LYS A 394 -22.26 -17.59 -35.49
#